data_AF-A0A7C3HT79-F1
#
_entry.id   AF-A0A7C3HT79-F1
#
_cell.length_a   1.000
_cell.length_b   1.000
_cell.length_c   1.000
_cell.angle_alpha   90.00
_cell.angle_beta   90.00
_cell.angle_gamma   90.00
#
_symmetry.space_group_name_H-M   'P 1'
#
loop_
_entity.id
_entity.type
_entity.pdbx_description
1 polymer ?
#
loop_
_entity_poly.entity_id
_entity_poly.type
_entity_poly.pdbx_seq_one_letter_code
_entity_poly.pdbx_strand_id
1 'polypeptide(L)'
;MRLIQVICRFSVLIAVITAVAAVTASAITIQSPTEGQIVRDQVKIVVPRASLAPEVASTGFLVVKIDGRFIAAVGLSSTDGKAYSDSIVYIWKSKEPINDPTLSAEDRYFKDGKHEIAVEGFGPNESGKYVSLETAKVSINLQNKVPQTNPPAPIKLRYTFRIGQENIFRFTTYADILSPAGVSLSGGQYPIQGQFSVLQAIEDLQSGGTAALARYKVDKNGFTQLYGNVNMIAYTGTPLKSVYKIVNNTGRTLEDNVLSQTVEATVTDTLVWLPSRLVQVGETWPCTFKLKLEGLCDLTDFTGTSTLEGLEWEQGYKCAKIVSKVRGLPNFKFLEEQENTGLQNMPYGQVVNQITAPYATALSWAEGTDTSGGAAGASGMSVVKKKKPKIAGPIDATITSYFAYETGKLIKNIITMEFQSTLAAETIAGLQQRVNVSGGNIPSLMTGGESYTMPSGPGIYGTAPLGPSSYPTSATPTSSLATPGSGGITGIGSGMGFDDTDTSQQSIKVRLTVIQELIK
;
A
#
# COMPACT_ATOMS: atom_id res chain seq x y z
N MET A 1 -68.37 -73.97 37.21
CA MET A 1 -67.31 -73.28 37.96
C MET A 1 -66.26 -72.78 36.97
N ARG A 2 -66.05 -71.45 36.88
CA ARG A 2 -65.01 -70.66 36.16
C ARG A 2 -65.01 -70.80 34.61
N LEU A 3 -65.65 -69.94 33.80
CA LEU A 3 -65.48 -68.49 33.51
C LEU A 3 -64.20 -68.20 32.69
N ILE A 4 -64.21 -68.31 31.34
CA ILE A 4 -64.42 -67.28 30.26
C ILE A 4 -63.14 -66.48 29.87
N GLN A 5 -62.75 -66.62 28.58
CA GLN A 5 -62.15 -65.69 27.57
C GLN A 5 -61.02 -64.70 27.98
N VAL A 6 -60.00 -64.32 27.18
CA VAL A 6 -60.05 -63.59 25.88
C VAL A 6 -58.61 -63.53 25.27
N ILE A 7 -58.47 -64.07 24.05
CA ILE A 7 -57.83 -63.56 22.82
C ILE A 7 -56.95 -62.28 22.89
N CYS A 8 -55.70 -62.31 22.40
CA CYS A 8 -55.16 -61.39 21.34
C CYS A 8 -53.63 -61.41 21.18
N ARG A 9 -53.18 -61.81 19.99
CA ARG A 9 -52.06 -61.32 19.16
C ARG A 9 -50.96 -60.47 19.84
N PHE A 10 -49.69 -60.84 19.67
CA PHE A 10 -48.66 -59.84 19.34
C PHE A 10 -47.54 -60.45 18.47
N SER A 11 -47.43 -59.89 17.26
CA SER A 11 -46.44 -60.16 16.24
C SER A 11 -45.15 -59.35 16.49
N VAL A 12 -44.01 -59.93 16.11
CA VAL A 12 -42.81 -59.32 15.47
C VAL A 12 -42.57 -57.81 15.68
N LEU A 13 -41.45 -57.44 16.32
CA LEU A 13 -40.55 -56.40 15.79
C LEU A 13 -39.15 -56.44 16.43
N ILE A 14 -38.15 -56.76 15.60
CA ILE A 14 -36.73 -56.47 15.81
C ILE A 14 -36.56 -54.97 15.60
N ALA A 15 -36.18 -54.23 16.65
CA ALA A 15 -35.77 -52.84 16.55
C ALA A 15 -34.29 -52.73 16.91
N VAL A 16 -33.43 -52.85 15.89
CA VAL A 16 -32.06 -52.35 15.92
C VAL A 16 -32.14 -50.84 15.99
N ILE A 17 -31.91 -50.28 17.19
CA ILE A 17 -31.74 -48.85 17.38
C ILE A 17 -30.34 -48.51 16.87
N THR A 18 -30.22 -48.21 15.58
CA THR A 18 -29.08 -47.47 15.04
C THR A 18 -29.21 -46.06 15.59
N ALA A 19 -28.47 -45.78 16.67
CA ALA A 19 -28.22 -44.42 17.11
C ALA A 19 -27.43 -43.71 16.02
N VAL A 20 -28.13 -43.07 15.09
CA VAL A 20 -27.55 -42.06 14.21
C VAL A 20 -27.15 -40.92 15.15
N ALA A 21 -25.89 -40.89 15.55
CA ALA A 21 -25.29 -39.68 16.10
C ALA A 21 -25.40 -38.64 14.98
N ALA A 22 -26.42 -37.77 15.09
CA ALA A 22 -26.44 -36.54 14.33
C ALA A 22 -25.19 -35.79 14.76
N VAL A 23 -24.13 -35.88 13.95
CA VAL A 23 -22.99 -34.98 14.04
C VAL A 23 -23.59 -33.62 13.73
N THR A 24 -23.96 -32.88 14.77
CA THR A 24 -24.27 -31.46 14.65
C THR A 24 -23.03 -30.86 14.01
N ALA A 25 -23.14 -30.45 12.74
CA ALA A 25 -22.12 -29.66 12.09
C ALA A 25 -21.77 -28.53 13.06
N SER A 26 -20.52 -28.53 13.53
CA SER A 26 -20.04 -27.50 14.44
C SER A 26 -20.17 -26.19 13.68
N ALA A 27 -21.11 -25.33 14.08
CA ALA A 27 -21.18 -24.01 13.49
C ALA A 27 -19.82 -23.33 13.69
N ILE A 28 -19.22 -22.84 12.60
CA ILE A 28 -18.03 -21.99 12.66
C ILE A 28 -18.18 -20.95 13.78
N THR A 29 -17.11 -20.72 14.53
CA THR A 29 -17.11 -19.75 15.63
C THR A 29 -16.05 -18.69 15.43
N ILE A 30 -16.39 -17.44 15.73
CA ILE A 30 -15.42 -16.34 15.77
C ILE A 30 -15.00 -16.18 17.24
N GLN A 31 -13.75 -16.53 17.55
CA GLN A 31 -13.21 -16.42 18.91
C GLN A 31 -12.88 -14.96 19.28
N SER A 32 -12.47 -14.16 18.29
CA SER A 32 -12.19 -12.74 18.44
C SER A 32 -12.50 -12.04 17.11
N PRO A 33 -13.09 -10.84 17.12
CA PRO A 33 -13.61 -10.14 18.30
C PRO A 33 -14.87 -10.81 18.89
N THR A 34 -15.23 -10.49 20.13
CA THR A 34 -16.47 -10.95 20.77
C THR A 34 -17.64 -9.99 20.49
N GLU A 35 -18.88 -10.46 20.71
CA GLU A 35 -20.09 -9.66 20.48
C GLU A 35 -20.08 -8.35 21.29
N GLY A 36 -20.31 -7.23 20.61
CA GLY A 36 -20.30 -5.88 21.17
C GLY A 36 -18.91 -5.32 21.49
N GLN A 37 -17.84 -6.05 21.19
CA GLN A 37 -16.48 -5.61 21.52
C GLN A 37 -16.14 -4.29 20.83
N ILE A 38 -15.52 -3.38 21.60
CA ILE A 38 -14.93 -2.16 21.05
C ILE A 38 -13.59 -2.52 20.39
N VAL A 39 -13.48 -2.26 19.10
CA VAL A 39 -12.27 -2.55 18.31
C VAL A 39 -11.77 -1.28 17.63
N ARG A 40 -10.48 -1.24 17.30
CA ARG A 40 -9.79 -0.05 16.79
C ARG A 40 -8.66 -0.45 15.85
N ASP A 41 -8.40 0.38 14.84
CA ASP A 41 -7.29 0.31 13.89
C ASP A 41 -7.16 -1.05 13.20
N GLN A 42 -6.50 -2.01 13.86
CA GLN A 42 -6.31 -3.38 13.40
C GLN A 42 -7.17 -4.35 14.21
N VAL A 43 -8.17 -4.93 13.57
CA VAL A 43 -9.10 -5.88 14.18
C VAL A 43 -8.64 -7.30 13.87
N LYS A 44 -8.21 -8.01 14.91
CA LYS A 44 -7.79 -9.41 14.80
C LYS A 44 -9.02 -10.33 14.81
N ILE A 45 -9.32 -10.89 13.64
CA ILE A 45 -10.38 -11.88 13.45
C ILE A 45 -9.76 -13.27 13.60
N VAL A 46 -10.19 -14.00 14.61
CA VAL A 46 -9.64 -15.31 14.99
C VAL A 46 -10.74 -16.36 14.90
N VAL A 47 -10.49 -17.39 14.11
CA VAL A 47 -11.39 -18.53 13.94
C VAL A 47 -10.64 -19.80 14.34
N PRO A 48 -11.06 -20.52 15.39
CA PRO A 48 -10.46 -21.79 15.75
C PRO A 48 -10.63 -22.79 14.61
N ARG A 49 -9.54 -23.45 14.20
CA ARG A 49 -9.58 -24.45 13.12
C ARG A 49 -10.47 -25.64 13.48
N ALA A 50 -10.54 -25.99 14.77
CA ALA A 50 -11.42 -27.02 15.31
C ALA A 50 -12.93 -26.69 15.17
N SER A 51 -13.28 -25.43 14.92
CA SER A 51 -14.69 -25.03 14.70
C SER A 51 -15.15 -25.16 13.25
N LEU A 52 -14.24 -25.52 12.33
CA LEU A 52 -14.52 -25.62 10.90
C LEU A 52 -14.85 -27.05 10.48
N ALA A 53 -15.75 -27.20 9.50
CA ALA A 53 -15.93 -28.45 8.77
C ALA A 53 -14.59 -29.02 8.24
N PRO A 54 -14.38 -30.35 8.26
CA PRO A 54 -13.14 -30.98 7.79
C PRO A 54 -12.72 -30.60 6.37
N GLU A 55 -13.68 -30.41 5.47
CA GLU A 55 -13.47 -30.03 4.06
C GLU A 55 -12.92 -28.61 3.97
N VAL A 56 -13.45 -27.69 4.78
CA VAL A 56 -12.96 -26.31 4.89
C VAL A 56 -11.56 -26.32 5.51
N ALA A 57 -11.38 -27.00 6.64
CA ALA A 57 -10.12 -27.01 7.37
C ALA A 57 -8.95 -27.59 6.55
N SER A 58 -9.18 -28.59 5.69
CA SER A 58 -8.12 -29.27 4.95
C SER A 58 -7.73 -28.59 3.64
N THR A 59 -8.72 -28.17 2.84
CA THR A 59 -8.51 -27.68 1.47
C THR A 59 -9.23 -26.38 1.15
N GLY A 60 -10.02 -25.87 2.10
CA GLY A 60 -10.86 -24.71 1.95
C GLY A 60 -10.17 -23.35 2.11
N PHE A 61 -11.01 -22.32 2.14
CA PHE A 61 -10.64 -20.96 2.49
C PHE A 61 -11.77 -20.29 3.29
N LEU A 62 -11.41 -19.26 4.05
CA LEU A 62 -12.39 -18.40 4.72
C LEU A 62 -12.59 -17.14 3.91
N VAL A 63 -13.83 -16.68 3.79
CA VAL A 63 -14.18 -15.36 3.28
C VAL A 63 -14.57 -14.48 4.44
N VAL A 64 -13.89 -13.34 4.59
CA VAL A 64 -14.21 -12.32 5.59
C VAL A 64 -15.01 -11.21 4.91
N LYS A 65 -16.17 -10.90 5.48
CA LYS A 65 -17.02 -9.79 5.07
C LYS A 65 -17.25 -8.83 6.24
N ILE A 66 -17.38 -7.54 5.94
CA ILE A 66 -17.76 -6.50 6.90
C ILE A 66 -18.96 -5.76 6.33
N ASP A 67 -20.07 -5.75 7.08
CA ASP A 67 -21.36 -5.22 6.61
C ASP A 67 -21.78 -5.80 5.25
N GLY A 68 -21.56 -7.10 5.07
CA GLY A 68 -21.84 -7.83 3.84
C GLY A 68 -20.85 -7.61 2.69
N ARG A 69 -19.86 -6.71 2.84
CA ARG A 69 -18.86 -6.40 1.81
C ARG A 69 -17.67 -7.33 1.91
N PHE A 70 -17.22 -7.86 0.77
CA PHE A 70 -16.01 -8.70 0.71
C PHE A 70 -14.76 -7.91 1.09
N ILE A 71 -13.98 -8.43 2.05
CA ILE A 71 -12.72 -7.84 2.48
C ILE A 71 -11.53 -8.72 2.10
N ALA A 72 -11.61 -10.02 2.38
CA ALA A 72 -10.51 -10.93 2.11
C ALA A 72 -10.99 -12.38 1.93
N ALA A 73 -10.22 -13.13 1.15
CA ALA A 73 -10.24 -14.58 1.14
C ALA A 73 -8.92 -15.07 1.76
N VAL A 74 -9.01 -15.90 2.80
CA VAL A 74 -7.89 -16.40 3.59
C VAL A 74 -7.74 -17.89 3.32
N GLY A 75 -6.69 -18.27 2.60
CA GLY A 75 -6.34 -19.65 2.36
C GLY A 75 -5.94 -20.38 3.65
N LEU A 76 -6.26 -21.67 3.72
CA LEU A 76 -6.04 -22.50 4.92
C LEU A 76 -4.85 -23.45 4.82
N SER A 77 -4.10 -23.40 3.71
CA SER A 77 -2.95 -24.26 3.46
C SER A 77 -1.71 -23.85 4.27
N SER A 78 -0.96 -24.84 4.73
CA SER A 78 0.39 -24.63 5.26
C SER A 78 1.35 -24.48 4.07
N THR A 79 1.75 -23.25 3.75
CA THR A 79 2.61 -23.02 2.59
C THR A 79 4.04 -23.54 2.74
N ASP A 80 4.49 -23.92 3.96
CA ASP A 80 5.91 -24.18 4.25
C ASP A 80 6.19 -25.45 5.08
N GLY A 81 5.35 -26.48 5.03
CA GLY A 81 5.56 -27.72 5.81
C GLY A 81 5.53 -27.54 7.34
N LYS A 82 5.14 -26.34 7.82
CA LYS A 82 4.86 -26.06 9.24
C LYS A 82 3.51 -26.64 9.62
N ALA A 83 3.43 -27.20 10.82
CA ALA A 83 2.16 -27.64 11.40
C ALA A 83 1.11 -26.51 11.29
N TYR A 84 -0.12 -26.90 10.96
CA TYR A 84 -1.22 -25.95 10.90
C TYR A 84 -1.36 -25.22 12.23
N SER A 85 -1.50 -23.90 12.17
CA SER A 85 -1.91 -23.12 13.33
C SER A 85 -3.29 -23.62 13.80
N ASP A 86 -3.45 -23.77 15.11
CA ASP A 86 -4.72 -24.14 15.77
C ASP A 86 -5.85 -23.13 15.48
N SER A 87 -5.49 -21.92 15.06
CA SER A 87 -6.43 -20.86 14.70
C SER A 87 -6.04 -20.17 13.41
N ILE A 88 -7.04 -19.72 12.68
CA ILE A 88 -6.88 -18.89 11.50
C ILE A 88 -7.02 -17.46 11.94
N VAL A 89 -6.04 -16.64 11.58
CA VAL A 89 -5.97 -15.23 12.00
C VAL A 89 -5.96 -14.36 10.76
N TYR A 90 -6.94 -13.48 10.66
CA TYR A 90 -6.95 -12.39 9.71
C TYR A 90 -6.90 -11.06 10.45
N ILE A 91 -6.09 -10.11 9.97
CA ILE A 91 -6.01 -8.77 10.54
C ILE A 91 -6.69 -7.82 9.57
N TRP A 92 -7.89 -7.40 9.93
CA TRP A 92 -8.59 -6.37 9.20
C TRP A 92 -8.06 -5.00 9.61
N LYS A 93 -7.51 -4.25 8.64
CA LYS A 93 -7.08 -2.88 8.83
C LYS A 93 -8.25 -1.94 8.53
N SER A 94 -8.98 -1.56 9.57
CA SER A 94 -10.26 -0.84 9.46
C SER A 94 -10.19 0.55 8.80
N LYS A 95 -8.97 1.11 8.69
CA LYS A 95 -8.71 2.41 8.06
C LYS A 95 -8.26 2.32 6.61
N GLU A 96 -7.96 1.13 6.09
CA GLU A 96 -7.64 0.97 4.68
C GLU A 96 -8.92 1.11 3.83
N PRO A 97 -8.83 1.76 2.66
CA PRO A 97 -9.98 1.90 1.78
C PRO A 97 -10.40 0.53 1.24
N ILE A 98 -11.72 0.31 1.16
CA ILE A 98 -12.32 -0.84 0.50
C ILE A 98 -11.94 -0.77 -0.98
N ASN A 99 -11.43 -1.88 -1.51
CA ASN A 99 -11.07 -2.00 -2.92
C ASN A 99 -12.30 -2.25 -3.79
N ASP A 100 -13.23 -1.30 -3.78
CA ASP A 100 -14.43 -1.31 -4.62
C ASP A 100 -14.51 0.01 -5.39
N PRO A 101 -14.28 0.00 -6.72
CA PRO A 101 -14.28 1.21 -7.53
C PRO A 101 -15.67 1.83 -7.66
N THR A 102 -16.75 1.08 -7.38
CA THR A 102 -18.13 1.57 -7.49
C THR A 102 -18.52 2.48 -6.32
N LEU A 103 -17.80 2.41 -5.21
CA LEU A 103 -18.01 3.26 -4.05
C LEU A 103 -17.40 4.64 -4.26
N SER A 104 -18.08 5.65 -3.73
CA SER A 104 -17.53 7.01 -3.60
C SER A 104 -16.25 6.99 -2.75
N ALA A 105 -15.39 8.01 -2.90
CA ALA A 105 -14.15 8.08 -2.12
C ALA A 105 -14.39 8.07 -0.60
N GLU A 106 -15.51 8.61 -0.13
CA GLU A 106 -15.89 8.64 1.29
C GLU A 106 -16.43 7.30 1.77
N ASP A 107 -17.23 6.61 0.94
CA ASP A 107 -17.86 5.34 1.31
C ASP A 107 -16.91 4.13 1.25
N ARG A 108 -15.72 4.34 0.68
CA ARG A 108 -14.61 3.38 0.74
C ARG A 108 -14.00 3.23 2.12
N TYR A 109 -14.34 4.07 3.10
CA TYR A 109 -13.82 3.96 4.45
C TYR A 109 -14.90 3.54 5.45
N PHE A 110 -14.54 2.65 6.37
CA PHE A 110 -15.41 2.31 7.49
C PHE A 110 -15.46 3.47 8.49
N LYS A 111 -16.68 3.88 8.85
CA LYS A 111 -16.93 4.95 9.82
C LYS A 111 -16.93 4.36 11.24
N ASP A 112 -16.72 5.16 12.27
CA ASP A 112 -16.91 4.67 13.65
C ASP A 112 -18.38 4.31 13.90
N GLY A 113 -18.62 3.27 14.69
CA GLY A 113 -19.96 2.79 15.00
C GLY A 113 -20.10 1.27 14.95
N LYS A 114 -21.35 0.80 14.91
CA LYS A 114 -21.67 -0.63 14.89
C LYS A 114 -21.38 -1.23 13.51
N HIS A 115 -20.64 -2.34 13.47
CA HIS A 115 -20.37 -3.12 12.27
C HIS A 115 -20.63 -4.61 12.50
N GLU A 116 -21.01 -5.34 11.46
CA GLU A 116 -21.11 -6.80 11.47
C GLU A 116 -19.91 -7.41 10.74
N ILE A 117 -19.12 -8.22 11.46
CA ILE A 117 -18.12 -9.10 10.84
C ILE A 117 -18.82 -10.42 10.54
N ALA A 118 -18.76 -10.87 9.28
CA ALA A 118 -19.18 -12.20 8.87
C ALA A 118 -18.00 -13.00 8.34
N VAL A 119 -17.92 -14.27 8.73
CA VAL A 119 -16.94 -15.23 8.21
C VAL A 119 -17.68 -16.39 7.59
N GLU A 120 -17.35 -16.70 6.34
CA GLU A 120 -17.93 -17.80 5.58
C GLU A 120 -16.84 -18.83 5.24
N GLY A 121 -17.07 -20.10 5.59
CA GLY A 121 -16.18 -21.20 5.26
C GLY A 121 -16.54 -21.82 3.91
N PHE A 122 -15.59 -21.82 2.97
CA PHE A 122 -15.74 -22.44 1.66
C PHE A 122 -14.89 -23.70 1.56
N GLY A 123 -15.52 -24.81 1.18
CA GLY A 123 -14.86 -26.09 0.95
C GLY A 123 -15.48 -26.82 -0.26
N PRO A 124 -14.78 -27.82 -0.82
CA PRO A 124 -15.33 -28.62 -1.91
C PRO A 124 -16.52 -29.43 -1.41
N ASN A 125 -17.63 -29.37 -2.15
CA ASN A 125 -18.75 -30.29 -1.95
C ASN A 125 -18.43 -31.68 -2.57
N GLU A 126 -19.38 -32.61 -2.48
CA GLU A 126 -19.27 -33.96 -3.07
C GLU A 126 -18.97 -33.95 -4.58
N SER A 127 -19.30 -32.86 -5.29
CA SER A 127 -19.00 -32.67 -6.72
C SER A 127 -17.66 -31.97 -6.98
N GLY A 128 -16.86 -31.70 -5.95
CA GLY A 128 -15.60 -30.95 -6.03
C GLY A 128 -15.77 -29.44 -6.24
N LYS A 129 -17.01 -28.92 -6.21
CA LYS A 129 -17.29 -27.49 -6.35
C LYS A 129 -17.20 -26.82 -4.98
N TYR A 130 -16.50 -25.70 -4.90
CA TYR A 130 -16.45 -24.91 -3.67
C TYR A 130 -17.81 -24.25 -3.41
N VAL A 131 -18.37 -24.51 -2.24
CA VAL A 131 -19.63 -23.91 -1.76
C VAL A 131 -19.43 -23.36 -0.36
N SER A 132 -20.25 -22.37 0.02
CA SER A 132 -20.29 -21.90 1.41
C SER A 132 -20.95 -23.00 2.25
N LEU A 133 -20.20 -23.54 3.20
CA LEU A 133 -20.65 -24.63 4.06
C LEU A 133 -21.08 -24.12 5.43
N GLU A 134 -20.45 -23.05 5.92
CA GLU A 134 -20.63 -22.54 7.27
C GLU A 134 -20.55 -21.01 7.30
N THR A 135 -21.27 -20.37 8.22
CA THR A 135 -21.23 -18.91 8.40
C THR A 135 -21.30 -18.54 9.88
N ALA A 136 -20.43 -17.63 10.31
CA ALA A 136 -20.49 -16.98 11.62
C ALA A 136 -20.59 -15.48 11.45
N LYS A 137 -21.23 -14.83 12.43
CA LYS A 137 -21.37 -13.38 12.49
C LYS A 137 -21.08 -12.89 13.89
N VAL A 138 -20.49 -11.71 14.01
CA VAL A 138 -20.31 -10.99 15.26
C VAL A 138 -20.50 -9.50 15.03
N SER A 139 -21.30 -8.85 15.88
CA SER A 139 -21.40 -7.39 15.86
C SER A 139 -20.32 -6.78 16.75
N ILE A 140 -19.70 -5.70 16.30
CA ILE A 140 -18.67 -4.96 17.03
C ILE A 140 -18.96 -3.46 17.00
N ASN A 141 -18.22 -2.70 17.81
CA ASN A 141 -18.25 -1.24 17.77
C ASN A 141 -16.86 -0.70 17.40
N LEU A 142 -16.70 -0.21 16.18
CA LEU A 142 -15.46 0.39 15.68
C LEU A 142 -15.29 1.80 16.26
N GLN A 143 -14.12 2.07 16.86
CA GLN A 143 -13.79 3.37 17.46
C GLN A 143 -12.38 3.80 17.08
N ASN A 144 -12.18 4.15 15.81
CA ASN A 144 -10.91 4.67 15.31
C ASN A 144 -10.63 6.08 15.82
N LYS A 145 -11.65 6.92 16.01
CA LYS A 145 -11.47 8.26 16.58
C LYS A 145 -11.29 8.18 18.10
N VAL A 146 -10.43 9.05 18.64
CA VAL A 146 -10.30 9.20 20.09
C VAL A 146 -11.47 10.07 20.57
N PRO A 147 -12.26 9.63 21.57
CA PRO A 147 -13.31 10.45 22.15
C PRO A 147 -12.74 11.78 22.67
N GLN A 148 -13.38 12.89 22.31
CA GLN A 148 -13.00 14.23 22.75
C GLN A 148 -14.13 14.87 23.56
N THR A 149 -13.77 15.78 24.46
CA THR A 149 -14.73 16.69 25.09
C THR A 149 -15.30 17.65 24.06
N ASN A 150 -16.48 18.23 24.34
CA ASN A 150 -17.03 19.32 23.55
C ASN A 150 -17.04 20.61 24.39
N PRO A 151 -16.19 21.62 24.10
CA PRO A 151 -15.24 21.68 22.97
C PRO A 151 -13.99 20.80 23.17
N PRO A 152 -13.28 20.41 22.09
CA PRO A 152 -12.04 19.64 22.18
C PRO A 152 -10.95 20.41 22.93
N ALA A 153 -10.36 19.77 23.94
CA ALA A 153 -9.24 20.38 24.67
C ALA A 153 -8.00 20.50 23.76
N PRO A 154 -7.24 21.61 23.86
CA PRO A 154 -5.98 21.75 23.14
C PRO A 154 -4.94 20.73 23.67
N ILE A 155 -4.12 20.20 22.78
CA ILE A 155 -3.12 19.18 23.12
C ILE A 155 -1.69 19.70 22.93
N LYS A 156 -0.76 19.16 23.73
CA LYS A 156 0.67 19.45 23.60
C LYS A 156 1.34 18.39 22.74
N LEU A 157 1.94 18.80 21.63
CA LEU A 157 2.71 17.92 20.75
C LEU A 157 4.20 18.11 21.03
N ARG A 158 4.84 17.13 21.69
CA ARG A 158 6.27 17.15 21.98
C ARG A 158 6.86 15.76 22.05
N TYR A 159 8.05 15.59 21.50
CA TYR A 159 8.84 14.39 21.69
C TYR A 159 9.31 14.28 23.14
N THR A 160 9.29 13.04 23.64
CA THR A 160 9.87 12.70 24.93
C THR A 160 11.09 11.82 24.70
N PHE A 161 12.28 12.40 24.82
CA PHE A 161 13.54 11.69 24.66
C PHE A 161 14.02 11.12 25.99
N ARG A 162 14.65 9.94 25.95
CA ARG A 162 15.33 9.32 27.10
C ARG A 162 16.72 8.87 26.67
N ILE A 163 17.73 9.07 27.52
CA ILE A 163 19.09 8.57 27.26
C ILE A 163 19.03 7.05 27.07
N GLY A 164 19.71 6.53 26.04
CA GLY A 164 19.70 5.12 25.68
C GLY A 164 18.42 4.66 24.97
N GLN A 165 17.48 5.57 24.68
CA GLN A 165 16.33 5.25 23.84
C GLN A 165 16.80 4.93 22.42
N GLU A 166 16.37 3.78 21.92
CA GLU A 166 16.51 3.40 20.53
C GLU A 166 15.13 3.34 19.89
N ASN A 167 14.98 3.98 18.73
CA ASN A 167 13.81 3.84 17.87
C ASN A 167 14.28 3.31 16.52
N ILE A 168 13.58 2.31 15.97
CA ILE A 168 13.85 1.84 14.61
C ILE A 168 12.68 2.23 13.72
N PHE A 169 12.97 3.06 12.72
CA PHE A 169 12.01 3.46 11.71
C PHE A 169 12.23 2.68 10.42
N ARG A 170 11.24 1.90 10.00
CA ARG A 170 11.25 1.21 8.71
C ARG A 170 10.61 2.09 7.66
N PHE A 171 11.32 2.33 6.57
CA PHE A 171 10.83 2.99 5.37
C PHE A 171 10.50 1.93 4.34
N THR A 172 9.26 1.92 3.86
CA THR A 172 8.78 1.10 2.75
C THR A 172 8.32 2.04 1.65
N THR A 173 8.85 1.87 0.45
CA THR A 173 8.55 2.69 -0.72
C THR A 173 7.94 1.82 -1.80
N TYR A 174 6.90 2.33 -2.43
CA TYR A 174 6.35 1.76 -3.65
C TYR A 174 5.89 2.89 -4.58
N ALA A 175 6.14 2.73 -5.87
CA ALA A 175 5.65 3.65 -6.87
C ALA A 175 4.84 2.90 -7.94
N ASP A 176 3.70 3.49 -8.28
CA ASP A 176 2.85 3.07 -9.39
C ASP A 176 3.06 4.01 -10.58
N ILE A 177 2.99 3.44 -11.78
CA ILE A 177 3.08 4.18 -13.03
C ILE A 177 1.68 4.24 -13.61
N LEU A 178 1.16 5.45 -13.68
CA LEU A 178 -0.19 5.73 -14.13
C LEU A 178 -0.17 6.29 -15.55
N SER A 179 -1.19 5.91 -16.32
CA SER A 179 -1.52 6.59 -17.58
C SER A 179 -1.86 8.07 -17.31
N PRO A 180 -1.88 8.93 -18.33
CA PRO A 180 -2.37 10.30 -18.18
C PRO A 180 -3.79 10.39 -17.59
N ALA A 181 -4.62 9.35 -17.79
CA ALA A 181 -5.96 9.23 -17.22
C ALA A 181 -5.98 8.71 -15.76
N GLY A 182 -4.83 8.41 -15.16
CA GLY A 182 -4.71 7.96 -13.77
C GLY A 182 -4.89 6.46 -13.54
N VAL A 183 -4.87 5.65 -14.61
CA VAL A 183 -5.02 4.19 -14.53
C VAL A 183 -3.64 3.54 -14.39
N SER A 184 -3.48 2.60 -13.45
CA SER A 184 -2.22 1.86 -13.28
C SER A 184 -1.85 1.07 -14.54
N LEU A 185 -0.64 1.29 -15.05
CA LEU A 185 -0.08 0.59 -16.20
C LEU A 185 0.59 -0.73 -15.82
N SER A 186 0.78 -0.98 -14.52
CA SER A 186 1.45 -2.18 -14.00
C SER A 186 0.49 -3.17 -13.35
N GLY A 187 -0.83 -2.97 -13.49
CA GLY A 187 -1.83 -3.94 -13.04
C GLY A 187 -1.79 -4.19 -11.53
N GLY A 188 -1.36 -3.19 -10.75
CA GLY A 188 -1.21 -3.32 -9.29
C GLY A 188 0.12 -3.93 -8.83
N GLN A 189 1.02 -4.35 -9.74
CA GLN A 189 2.41 -4.60 -9.38
C GLN A 189 3.15 -3.27 -9.26
N TYR A 190 3.97 -3.08 -8.22
CA TYR A 190 4.76 -1.85 -8.10
C TYR A 190 6.10 -2.02 -8.81
N PRO A 191 6.32 -1.38 -9.98
CA PRO A 191 7.58 -1.49 -10.71
C PRO A 191 8.75 -0.88 -9.95
N ILE A 192 8.48 0.05 -9.03
CA ILE A 192 9.48 0.68 -8.18
C ILE A 192 9.12 0.33 -6.74
N GLN A 193 10.05 -0.28 -6.02
CA GLN A 193 9.92 -0.60 -4.60
C GLN A 193 11.21 -0.30 -3.86
N GLY A 194 11.13 -0.16 -2.56
CA GLY A 194 12.31 -0.09 -1.72
C GLY A 194 11.96 -0.30 -0.26
N GLN A 195 12.94 -0.76 0.50
CA GLN A 195 12.80 -0.89 1.94
C GLN A 195 14.15 -0.67 2.59
N PHE A 196 14.18 0.12 3.66
CA PHE A 196 15.34 0.23 4.54
C PHE A 196 14.88 0.61 5.95
N SER A 197 15.79 0.54 6.93
CA SER A 197 15.50 0.98 8.28
C SER A 197 16.49 2.06 8.71
N VAL A 198 16.05 2.98 9.55
CA VAL A 198 16.89 3.98 10.21
C VAL A 198 16.78 3.77 11.71
N LEU A 199 17.92 3.44 12.33
CA LEU A 199 18.07 3.48 13.78
C LEU A 199 18.27 4.92 14.21
N GLN A 200 17.46 5.38 15.16
CA GLN A 200 17.70 6.58 15.94
C GLN A 200 18.06 6.17 17.37
N ALA A 201 19.25 6.53 17.83
CA ALA A 201 19.68 6.33 19.22
C ALA A 201 19.87 7.69 19.90
N ILE A 202 19.26 7.86 21.09
CA ILE A 202 19.44 9.06 21.91
C ILE A 202 20.65 8.84 22.82
N GLU A 203 21.72 9.58 22.56
CA GLU A 203 23.00 9.40 23.27
C GLU A 203 23.16 10.35 24.45
N ASP A 204 22.59 11.54 24.36
CA ASP A 204 22.65 12.54 25.41
C ASP A 204 21.40 13.45 25.42
N LEU A 205 21.12 14.09 26.56
CA LEU A 205 20.08 15.09 26.74
C LEU A 205 20.68 16.43 27.13
N GLN A 206 20.38 17.46 26.34
CA GLN A 206 20.85 18.82 26.56
C GLN A 206 19.75 19.71 27.16
N SER A 207 20.17 20.82 27.75
CA SER A 207 19.28 21.93 28.13
C SER A 207 18.08 21.49 28.98
N GLY A 208 18.34 20.71 30.03
CA GLY A 208 17.30 20.21 30.93
C GLY A 208 16.29 19.23 30.28
N GLY A 209 16.70 18.53 29.23
CA GLY A 209 15.86 17.54 28.52
C GLY A 209 14.99 18.13 27.40
N THR A 210 15.27 19.37 26.97
CA THR A 210 14.54 20.03 25.87
C THR A 210 15.16 19.79 24.50
N ALA A 211 16.40 19.32 24.46
CA ALA A 211 17.08 18.85 23.26
C ALA A 211 17.84 17.54 23.54
N ALA A 212 18.12 16.79 22.49
CA ALA A 212 18.80 15.52 22.55
C ALA A 212 19.88 15.43 21.46
N LEU A 213 21.02 14.86 21.81
CA LEU A 213 21.98 14.37 20.82
C LEU A 213 21.47 13.03 20.31
N ALA A 214 21.08 12.99 19.04
CA ALA A 214 20.54 11.80 18.39
C ALA A 214 21.49 11.32 17.30
N ARG A 215 21.87 10.04 17.37
CA ARG A 215 22.60 9.34 16.33
C ARG A 215 21.61 8.63 15.39
N TYR A 216 21.76 8.85 14.10
CA TYR A 216 20.99 8.19 13.05
C TYR A 216 21.89 7.28 12.25
N LYS A 217 21.42 6.07 11.96
CA LYS A 217 22.14 5.09 11.15
C LYS A 217 21.19 4.30 10.27
N VAL A 218 21.45 4.29 8.97
CA VAL A 218 20.72 3.45 8.01
C VAL A 218 21.20 2.00 8.17
N ASP A 219 20.25 1.07 8.23
CA ASP A 219 20.54 -0.36 8.31
C ASP A 219 21.13 -0.89 6.99
N LYS A 220 21.99 -1.90 7.09
CA LYS A 220 22.71 -2.51 5.96
C LYS A 220 21.84 -3.40 5.08
N ASN A 221 20.67 -3.83 5.57
CA ASN A 221 19.81 -4.78 4.87
C ASN A 221 18.74 -4.11 3.98
N GLY A 222 18.93 -2.84 3.63
CA GLY A 222 18.02 -2.14 2.74
C GLY A 222 18.15 -2.60 1.29
N PHE A 223 17.05 -2.54 0.54
CA PHE A 223 17.03 -2.80 -0.90
C PHE A 223 16.17 -1.78 -1.64
N THR A 224 16.41 -1.67 -2.94
CA THR A 224 15.52 -1.02 -3.90
C THR A 224 15.26 -2.00 -5.04
N GLN A 225 14.08 -1.94 -5.65
CA GLN A 225 13.73 -2.72 -6.81
C GLN A 225 13.22 -1.78 -7.88
N LEU A 226 13.86 -1.80 -9.05
CA LEU A 226 13.51 -0.97 -10.20
C LEU A 226 13.24 -1.87 -11.39
N TYR A 227 11.98 -1.90 -11.85
CA TYR A 227 11.53 -2.66 -13.01
C TYR A 227 11.89 -4.16 -12.94
N GLY A 228 11.92 -4.72 -11.73
CA GLY A 228 12.30 -6.11 -11.48
C GLY A 228 13.77 -6.32 -11.07
N ASN A 229 14.63 -5.31 -11.22
CA ASN A 229 16.03 -5.38 -10.81
C ASN A 229 16.16 -4.97 -9.34
N VAL A 230 16.61 -5.90 -8.50
CA VAL A 230 16.84 -5.65 -7.07
C VAL A 230 18.28 -5.17 -6.86
N ASN A 231 18.44 -4.02 -6.22
CA ASN A 231 19.71 -3.44 -5.81
C ASN A 231 19.76 -3.37 -4.28
N MET A 232 20.81 -3.90 -3.65
CA MET A 232 21.00 -3.74 -2.21
C MET A 232 21.63 -2.37 -1.92
N ILE A 233 21.09 -1.64 -0.93
CA ILE A 233 21.55 -0.30 -0.55
C ILE A 233 23.00 -0.33 -0.03
N ALA A 234 23.40 -1.44 0.59
CA ALA A 234 24.78 -1.69 0.99
C ALA A 234 25.30 -2.96 0.31
N TYR A 235 25.92 -2.82 -0.87
CA TYR A 235 26.77 -3.86 -1.44
C TYR A 235 28.18 -3.70 -0.86
N THR A 236 28.76 -4.80 -0.35
CA THR A 236 30.18 -4.96 0.03
C THR A 236 30.74 -3.99 1.09
N GLY A 237 30.69 -4.39 2.35
CA GLY A 237 31.72 -4.09 3.37
C GLY A 237 31.90 -2.64 3.83
N THR A 238 31.33 -1.64 3.16
CA THR A 238 31.46 -0.22 3.54
C THR A 238 30.30 0.16 4.47
N PRO A 239 30.55 0.41 5.77
CA PRO A 239 29.49 0.78 6.68
C PRO A 239 28.93 2.16 6.30
N LEU A 240 27.60 2.25 6.19
CA LEU A 240 26.92 3.54 6.11
C LEU A 240 27.25 4.37 7.36
N LYS A 241 27.74 5.59 7.12
CA LYS A 241 28.16 6.50 8.18
C LYS A 241 26.97 6.93 9.03
N SER A 242 27.19 7.08 10.33
CA SER A 242 26.17 7.62 11.24
C SER A 242 26.12 9.14 11.13
N VAL A 243 24.92 9.72 11.26
CA VAL A 243 24.68 11.16 11.30
C VAL A 243 24.33 11.53 12.75
N TYR A 244 25.00 12.53 13.31
CA TYR A 244 24.69 13.04 14.64
C TYR A 244 23.99 14.39 14.51
N LYS A 245 22.79 14.49 15.09
CA LYS A 245 22.00 15.73 15.10
C LYS A 245 21.68 16.12 16.54
N ILE A 246 21.70 17.41 16.84
CA ILE A 246 21.04 17.94 18.04
C ILE A 246 19.60 18.26 17.64
N VAL A 247 18.64 17.57 18.24
CA VAL A 247 17.21 17.73 17.95
C VAL A 247 16.46 18.21 19.18
N ASN A 248 15.59 19.20 19.03
CA ASN A 248 14.75 19.67 20.13
C ASN A 248 13.49 18.80 20.30
N ASN A 249 12.75 19.01 21.40
CA ASN A 249 11.52 18.29 21.69
C ASN A 249 10.35 18.59 20.72
N THR A 250 10.51 19.50 19.76
CA THR A 250 9.56 19.72 18.66
C THR A 250 9.97 18.99 17.38
N GLY A 251 11.05 18.22 17.41
CA GLY A 251 11.58 17.50 16.25
C GLY A 251 12.41 18.35 15.31
N ARG A 252 12.70 19.62 15.65
CA ARG A 252 13.60 20.46 14.84
C ARG A 252 15.05 20.09 15.10
N THR A 253 15.82 19.99 14.03
CA THR A 253 17.27 19.92 14.07
C THR A 253 17.84 21.30 14.37
N LEU A 254 18.53 21.44 15.49
CA LEU A 254 19.26 22.65 15.88
C LEU A 254 20.65 22.67 15.25
N GLU A 255 21.32 21.52 15.23
CA GLU A 255 22.62 21.32 14.61
C GLU A 255 22.66 19.94 13.93
N ASP A 256 23.30 19.86 12.76
CA ASP A 256 23.44 18.65 11.94
C ASP A 256 24.92 18.29 11.78
N ASN A 257 25.22 16.99 11.63
CA ASN A 257 26.58 16.46 11.48
C ASN A 257 27.59 16.89 12.58
N VAL A 258 27.14 17.07 13.83
CA VAL A 258 27.93 17.64 14.95
C VAL A 258 29.26 16.90 15.22
N LEU A 259 29.35 15.62 14.86
CA LEU A 259 30.54 14.78 15.07
C LEU A 259 31.21 14.31 13.77
N SER A 260 30.79 14.78 12.59
CA SER A 260 31.43 14.37 11.33
C SER A 260 32.62 15.26 11.00
N GLN A 261 33.84 14.75 11.17
CA GLN A 261 35.07 15.52 10.94
C GLN A 261 35.55 15.55 9.48
N THR A 262 34.98 14.77 8.56
CA THR A 262 35.60 14.58 7.23
C THR A 262 34.66 14.30 6.05
N VAL A 263 33.43 13.81 6.26
CA VAL A 263 32.47 13.55 5.16
C VAL A 263 31.05 13.79 5.64
N GLU A 264 30.33 14.68 4.98
CA GLU A 264 28.90 14.90 5.25
C GLU A 264 28.12 13.61 4.97
N ALA A 265 27.57 13.02 6.03
CA ALA A 265 26.61 11.94 5.90
C ALA A 265 25.21 12.56 5.93
N THR A 266 24.31 12.03 5.09
CA THR A 266 22.93 12.51 4.99
C THR A 266 21.97 11.37 5.29
N VAL A 267 20.89 11.71 6.00
CA VAL A 267 19.82 10.78 6.36
C VAL A 267 18.50 11.53 6.26
N THR A 268 17.45 10.81 5.84
CA THR A 268 16.09 11.30 5.87
C THR A 268 15.69 11.72 7.29
N ASP A 269 14.82 12.71 7.41
CA ASP A 269 14.22 13.03 8.69
C ASP A 269 13.31 11.87 9.13
N THR A 270 13.43 11.52 10.41
CA THR A 270 12.60 10.48 11.05
C THR A 270 11.64 11.07 12.07
N LEU A 271 11.74 12.37 12.33
CA LEU A 271 10.85 13.12 13.20
C LEU A 271 10.10 14.14 12.34
N VAL A 272 8.87 14.44 12.74
CA VAL A 272 8.04 15.48 12.11
C VAL A 272 8.14 16.74 12.96
N TRP A 273 8.08 17.89 12.31
CA TRP A 273 8.18 19.15 13.02
C TRP A 273 6.84 19.53 13.67
N LEU A 274 6.86 19.60 15.00
CA LEU A 274 5.73 19.94 15.86
C LEU A 274 5.73 21.43 16.27
N PRO A 275 4.57 22.00 16.63
CA PRO A 275 4.49 23.35 17.17
C PRO A 275 4.95 23.37 18.63
N SER A 276 5.58 24.48 19.07
CA SER A 276 6.00 24.66 20.47
C SER A 276 4.83 24.99 21.42
N ARG A 277 3.70 25.43 20.86
CA ARG A 277 2.47 25.79 21.58
C ARG A 277 1.49 24.62 21.64
N LEU A 278 0.51 24.73 22.54
CA LEU A 278 -0.67 23.84 22.49
C LEU A 278 -1.43 24.07 21.19
N VAL A 279 -2.02 23.00 20.65
CA VAL A 279 -2.79 23.08 19.41
C VAL A 279 -4.16 22.42 19.53
N GLN A 280 -5.13 23.00 18.82
CA GLN A 280 -6.47 22.44 18.65
C GLN A 280 -6.64 21.80 17.28
N VAL A 281 -7.62 20.90 17.15
CA VAL A 281 -7.99 20.32 15.86
C VAL A 281 -8.40 21.45 14.90
N GLY A 282 -7.88 21.40 13.68
CA GLY A 282 -8.01 22.43 12.64
C GLY A 282 -6.90 23.48 12.62
N GLU A 283 -6.08 23.58 13.67
CA GLU A 283 -4.99 24.55 13.68
C GLU A 283 -3.80 24.13 12.81
N THR A 284 -3.10 25.14 12.28
CA THR A 284 -1.99 24.97 11.35
C THR A 284 -0.68 25.60 11.84
N TRP A 285 0.44 25.11 11.31
CA TRP A 285 1.78 25.67 11.53
C TRP A 285 2.71 25.39 10.34
N PRO A 286 3.73 26.21 10.11
CA PRO A 286 4.73 25.96 9.08
C PRO A 286 5.57 24.72 9.42
N CYS A 287 5.97 23.97 8.41
CA CYS A 287 6.79 22.78 8.56
C CYS A 287 7.83 22.66 7.44
N THR A 288 8.90 21.94 7.75
CA THR A 288 9.92 21.48 6.81
C THR A 288 10.19 20.00 7.06
N PHE A 289 10.54 19.27 6.02
CA PHE A 289 10.85 17.85 6.10
C PHE A 289 11.92 17.50 5.08
N LYS A 290 12.99 16.82 5.49
CA LYS A 290 14.02 16.32 4.57
C LYS A 290 13.76 14.86 4.22
N LEU A 291 13.57 14.56 2.94
CA LEU A 291 13.38 13.20 2.44
C LEU A 291 14.64 12.71 1.73
N LYS A 292 15.13 11.54 2.12
CA LYS A 292 16.10 10.77 1.35
C LYS A 292 15.59 9.35 1.22
N LEU A 293 15.54 8.84 0.00
CA LEU A 293 15.18 7.45 -0.27
C LEU A 293 16.44 6.75 -0.77
N GLU A 294 17.05 5.94 0.09
CA GLU A 294 18.32 5.30 -0.24
C GLU A 294 18.22 4.51 -1.55
N GLY A 295 19.10 4.81 -2.51
CA GLY A 295 19.08 4.24 -3.87
C GLY A 295 18.00 4.77 -4.82
N LEU A 296 17.05 5.59 -4.35
CA LEU A 296 15.94 6.13 -5.17
C LEU A 296 15.96 7.66 -5.29
N CYS A 297 16.40 8.39 -4.28
CA CYS A 297 16.39 9.84 -4.24
C CYS A 297 17.49 10.41 -3.34
N ASP A 298 18.14 11.48 -3.77
CA ASP A 298 19.04 12.26 -2.92
C ASP A 298 18.27 13.05 -1.84
N LEU A 299 18.97 13.50 -0.79
CA LEU A 299 18.36 14.27 0.29
C LEU A 299 17.74 15.55 -0.29
N THR A 300 16.44 15.73 -0.07
CA THR A 300 15.66 16.82 -0.61
C THR A 300 14.84 17.49 0.49
N ASP A 301 14.87 18.82 0.52
CA ASP A 301 14.04 19.61 1.42
C ASP A 301 12.63 19.82 0.86
N PHE A 302 11.64 19.56 1.71
CA PHE A 302 10.24 19.89 1.48
C PHE A 302 9.80 20.94 2.48
N THR A 303 9.05 21.95 2.03
CA THR A 303 8.54 23.03 2.88
C THR A 303 7.05 23.23 2.67
N GLY A 304 6.32 23.60 3.73
CA GLY A 304 4.89 23.85 3.62
C GLY A 304 4.20 24.02 4.97
N THR A 305 2.99 23.50 5.08
CA THR A 305 2.11 23.70 6.24
C THR A 305 1.56 22.38 6.74
N SER A 306 1.63 22.18 8.06
CA SER A 306 0.99 21.09 8.78
C SER A 306 -0.32 21.56 9.41
N THR A 307 -1.31 20.65 9.48
CA THR A 307 -2.60 20.84 10.14
C THR A 307 -2.84 19.68 11.12
N LEU A 308 -3.34 19.96 12.32
CA LEU A 308 -3.88 18.93 13.20
C LEU A 308 -5.31 18.56 12.75
N GLU A 309 -5.45 17.49 11.96
CA GLU A 309 -6.74 17.07 11.39
C GLU A 309 -7.67 16.39 12.40
N GLY A 310 -7.12 15.71 13.40
CA GLY A 310 -7.92 15.02 14.39
C GLY A 310 -7.11 14.11 15.31
N LEU A 311 -7.81 13.45 16.24
CA LEU A 311 -7.23 12.46 17.15
C LEU A 311 -7.81 11.07 16.83
N GLU A 312 -6.94 10.12 16.57
CA GLU A 312 -7.31 8.75 16.20
C GLU A 312 -6.36 7.71 16.77
N TRP A 313 -6.82 6.48 16.90
CA TRP A 313 -6.01 5.35 17.36
C TRP A 313 -5.17 4.80 16.22
N GLU A 314 -3.86 4.68 16.39
CA GLU A 314 -2.96 4.06 15.41
C GLU A 314 -1.97 3.15 16.15
N GLN A 315 -1.86 1.88 15.75
CA GLN A 315 -1.02 0.86 16.36
C GLN A 315 -1.19 0.75 17.89
N GLY A 316 -2.42 0.93 18.37
CA GLY A 316 -2.74 0.87 19.81
C GLY A 316 -2.40 2.15 20.60
N TYR A 317 -1.96 3.21 19.94
CA TYR A 317 -1.70 4.51 20.57
C TYR A 317 -2.76 5.54 20.21
N LYS A 318 -3.08 6.44 21.15
CA LYS A 318 -3.82 7.66 20.82
C LYS A 318 -2.90 8.61 20.09
N CYS A 319 -3.18 8.85 18.83
CA CYS A 319 -2.35 9.65 17.94
C CYS A 319 -3.05 10.94 17.53
N ALA A 320 -2.27 12.00 17.41
CA ALA A 320 -2.61 13.18 16.66
C ALA A 320 -2.35 12.90 15.19
N LYS A 321 -3.38 13.01 14.35
CA LYS A 321 -3.26 12.94 12.90
C LYS A 321 -2.85 14.32 12.39
N ILE A 322 -1.62 14.41 11.91
CA ILE A 322 -1.07 15.64 11.35
C ILE A 322 -0.97 15.46 9.85
N VAL A 323 -1.63 16.32 9.08
CA VAL A 323 -1.50 16.32 7.62
C VAL A 323 -0.69 17.52 7.20
N SER A 324 0.42 17.27 6.52
CA SER A 324 1.31 18.31 6.01
C SER A 324 1.26 18.33 4.50
N LYS A 325 0.96 19.50 3.93
CA LYS A 325 1.04 19.77 2.50
C LYS A 325 2.34 20.51 2.24
N VAL A 326 3.26 19.86 1.55
CA VAL A 326 4.62 20.37 1.37
C VAL A 326 5.05 20.30 -0.09
N ARG A 327 6.03 21.11 -0.46
CA ARG A 327 6.57 21.20 -1.81
C ARG A 327 8.09 21.14 -1.79
N GLY A 328 8.68 20.40 -2.72
CA GLY A 328 10.12 20.19 -2.84
C GLY A 328 10.54 19.85 -4.27
N LEU A 329 11.85 19.71 -4.50
CA LEU A 329 12.44 19.41 -5.82
C LEU A 329 13.30 18.14 -5.74
N PRO A 330 12.69 16.95 -5.59
CA PRO A 330 13.46 15.73 -5.40
C PRO A 330 14.16 15.28 -6.68
N ASN A 331 15.40 14.82 -6.52
CA ASN A 331 16.17 14.20 -7.59
C ASN A 331 15.98 12.67 -7.55
N PHE A 332 15.04 12.13 -8.32
CA PHE A 332 14.77 10.68 -8.36
C PHE A 332 15.70 9.95 -9.34
N LYS A 333 16.47 8.99 -8.83
CA LYS A 333 17.47 8.21 -9.59
C LYS A 333 16.88 7.14 -10.48
N PHE A 334 15.69 6.63 -10.17
CA PHE A 334 15.02 5.63 -11.00
C PHE A 334 14.47 6.17 -12.31
N LEU A 335 14.52 7.49 -12.48
CA LEU A 335 14.28 8.17 -13.73
C LEU A 335 15.55 8.24 -14.58
N GLU A 336 16.74 7.94 -14.05
CA GLU A 336 17.91 7.79 -14.88
C GLU A 336 17.93 6.36 -15.43
N GLU A 337 17.77 6.22 -16.75
CA GLU A 337 17.98 4.94 -17.43
C GLU A 337 19.36 4.44 -17.01
N GLN A 338 19.43 3.24 -16.41
CA GLN A 338 20.72 2.63 -16.15
C GLN A 338 21.34 2.37 -17.52
N GLU A 339 22.34 3.18 -17.87
CA GLU A 339 23.29 2.78 -18.89
C GLU A 339 23.74 1.38 -18.49
N ASN A 340 23.38 0.42 -19.33
CA ASN A 340 23.65 -1.00 -19.13
C ASN A 340 25.17 -1.14 -19.20
N THR A 341 25.85 -0.88 -18.08
CA THR A 341 27.30 -0.87 -17.94
C THR A 341 27.79 -2.31 -17.90
N GLY A 342 27.58 -3.06 -18.98
CA GLY A 342 28.28 -4.32 -19.32
C GLY A 342 28.22 -5.48 -18.32
N LEU A 343 27.57 -5.37 -17.17
CA LEU A 343 27.55 -6.39 -16.11
C LEU A 343 26.27 -7.26 -16.15
N GLN A 344 25.64 -7.38 -17.31
CA GLN A 344 24.65 -8.43 -17.56
C GLN A 344 25.40 -9.73 -17.86
N ASN A 345 25.66 -10.50 -16.80
CA ASN A 345 25.64 -11.97 -16.79
C ASN A 345 26.01 -12.47 -15.39
N MET A 346 25.08 -12.36 -14.45
CA MET A 346 25.00 -13.38 -13.40
C MET A 346 23.64 -14.06 -13.52
N PRO A 347 23.60 -15.38 -13.82
CA PRO A 347 22.35 -16.10 -13.98
C PRO A 347 21.55 -16.08 -12.67
N TYR A 348 20.23 -15.94 -12.85
CA TYR A 348 19.17 -15.83 -11.84
C TYR A 348 19.15 -16.95 -10.76
N GLY A 349 20.01 -17.96 -10.88
CA GLY A 349 20.13 -19.09 -9.94
C GLY A 349 21.14 -18.92 -8.79
N GLN A 350 22.03 -17.91 -8.79
CA GLN A 350 23.02 -17.75 -7.71
C GLN A 350 22.62 -16.79 -6.58
N VAL A 351 21.65 -15.90 -6.79
CA VAL A 351 21.20 -14.98 -5.73
C VAL A 351 20.29 -15.69 -4.72
N VAL A 352 19.55 -16.72 -5.15
CA VAL A 352 18.64 -17.47 -4.26
C VAL A 352 19.38 -18.53 -3.43
N ASN A 353 20.50 -19.07 -3.92
CA ASN A 353 21.26 -20.12 -3.22
C ASN A 353 22.30 -19.62 -2.21
N GLN A 354 22.49 -18.30 -2.04
CA GLN A 354 23.34 -17.77 -0.96
C GLN A 354 22.55 -17.35 0.31
N ILE A 355 21.23 -17.53 0.31
CA ILE A 355 20.40 -17.29 1.50
C ILE A 355 20.37 -18.51 2.44
N THR A 356 21.02 -19.63 2.08
CA THR A 356 21.08 -20.83 2.93
C THR A 356 22.50 -21.38 3.07
N ALA A 357 22.92 -21.54 4.33
CA ALA A 357 24.11 -22.23 4.88
C ALA A 357 25.43 -21.42 5.05
N PRO A 358 25.88 -21.19 6.32
CA PRO A 358 27.28 -20.90 6.61
C PRO A 358 28.09 -22.21 6.61
N TYR A 359 29.39 -22.11 6.34
CA TYR A 359 30.41 -23.18 6.31
C TYR A 359 30.56 -23.95 4.99
N ALA A 360 31.43 -23.44 4.11
CA ALA A 360 32.33 -24.30 3.32
C ALA A 360 33.62 -23.51 3.00
N THR A 361 34.73 -24.04 3.50
CA THR A 361 36.10 -23.59 3.27
C THR A 361 36.65 -24.04 1.91
N ALA A 362 37.42 -23.15 1.29
CA ALA A 362 38.62 -23.36 0.46
C ALA A 362 38.57 -24.18 -0.86
N LEU A 363 39.38 -23.68 -1.82
CA LEU A 363 40.09 -24.30 -2.97
C LEU A 363 39.74 -23.57 -4.29
N SER A 364 40.55 -22.62 -4.78
CA SER A 364 41.87 -22.69 -5.45
C SER A 364 41.81 -22.90 -6.98
N TRP A 365 42.32 -21.89 -7.68
CA TRP A 365 42.87 -21.76 -9.04
C TRP A 365 42.93 -22.98 -9.99
N ALA A 366 42.60 -22.72 -11.27
CA ALA A 366 43.34 -23.23 -12.42
C ALA A 366 43.20 -22.28 -13.62
N GLU A 367 44.35 -21.93 -14.19
CA GLU A 367 44.54 -21.20 -15.45
C GLU A 367 44.10 -22.05 -16.66
N GLY A 368 43.68 -21.37 -17.73
CA GLY A 368 43.43 -21.97 -19.04
C GLY A 368 43.69 -20.96 -20.15
N THR A 369 44.76 -21.22 -20.91
CA THR A 369 45.34 -20.43 -22.00
C THR A 369 44.50 -20.39 -23.29
N ASP A 370 44.57 -19.24 -23.96
CA ASP A 370 44.45 -18.90 -25.39
C ASP A 370 43.90 -19.91 -26.41
N THR A 371 43.04 -19.41 -27.32
CA THR A 371 43.34 -19.36 -28.77
C THR A 371 42.31 -18.60 -29.61
N SER A 372 42.83 -17.79 -30.55
CA SER A 372 42.25 -17.31 -31.84
C SER A 372 41.05 -16.36 -31.78
N GLY A 373 41.01 -15.22 -32.48
CA GLY A 373 41.53 -14.93 -33.82
C GLY A 373 40.34 -14.73 -34.76
N GLY A 374 39.79 -13.51 -34.82
CA GLY A 374 38.61 -13.19 -35.62
C GLY A 374 38.45 -11.69 -35.85
N ALA A 375 38.36 -11.31 -37.13
CA ALA A 375 38.57 -9.98 -37.67
C ALA A 375 37.58 -8.90 -37.20
N ALA A 376 38.13 -7.70 -37.04
CA ALA A 376 37.43 -6.46 -36.75
C ALA A 376 36.52 -6.04 -37.92
N GLY A 377 35.21 -6.16 -37.72
CA GLY A 377 34.20 -5.40 -38.44
C GLY A 377 33.78 -4.21 -37.59
N ALA A 378 34.33 -3.03 -37.86
CA ALA A 378 33.92 -1.78 -37.24
C ALA A 378 32.56 -1.35 -37.82
N SER A 379 31.46 -1.93 -37.31
CA SER A 379 30.15 -1.31 -37.42
C SER A 379 30.10 -0.14 -36.44
N GLY A 380 29.99 1.08 -36.98
CA GLY A 380 29.76 2.27 -36.17
C GLY A 380 28.42 2.14 -35.45
N MET A 381 28.43 1.62 -34.22
CA MET A 381 27.32 1.75 -33.30
C MET A 381 27.15 3.24 -33.01
N SER A 382 26.18 3.86 -33.67
CA SER A 382 25.67 5.16 -33.28
C SER A 382 25.17 5.03 -31.84
N VAL A 383 25.94 5.55 -30.90
CA VAL A 383 25.51 5.71 -29.50
C VAL A 383 24.46 6.81 -29.52
N VAL A 384 23.21 6.43 -29.75
CA VAL A 384 22.07 7.32 -29.55
C VAL A 384 22.07 7.67 -28.06
N LYS A 385 22.50 8.89 -27.74
CA LYS A 385 22.46 9.42 -26.38
C LYS A 385 20.99 9.54 -25.98
N LYS A 386 20.47 8.51 -25.31
CA LYS A 386 19.11 8.53 -24.78
C LYS A 386 18.98 9.69 -23.79
N LYS A 387 17.97 10.52 -24.00
CA LYS A 387 17.75 11.74 -23.21
C LYS A 387 17.25 11.34 -21.82
N LYS A 388 17.99 11.72 -20.77
CA LYS A 388 17.59 11.46 -19.37
C LYS A 388 16.16 11.94 -19.13
N PRO A 389 15.27 11.09 -18.60
CA PRO A 389 13.96 11.51 -18.10
C PRO A 389 14.07 12.72 -17.18
N LYS A 390 13.13 13.65 -17.32
CA LYS A 390 13.12 14.90 -16.55
C LYS A 390 11.80 15.03 -15.81
N ILE A 391 11.90 15.33 -14.52
CA ILE A 391 10.77 15.82 -13.73
C ILE A 391 10.60 17.30 -14.04
N ALA A 392 9.39 17.70 -14.42
CA ALA A 392 9.08 19.10 -14.69
C ALA A 392 8.73 19.84 -13.37
N GLY A 393 9.74 20.40 -12.72
CA GLY A 393 9.57 21.37 -11.63
C GLY A 393 9.27 20.76 -10.25
N PRO A 394 8.84 21.60 -9.29
CA PRO A 394 8.65 21.18 -7.91
C PRO A 394 7.44 20.27 -7.74
N ILE A 395 7.60 19.27 -6.89
CA ILE A 395 6.61 18.23 -6.60
C ILE A 395 5.90 18.57 -5.30
N ASP A 396 4.57 18.49 -5.34
CA ASP A 396 3.72 18.57 -4.16
C ASP A 396 3.63 17.18 -3.50
N ALA A 397 3.78 17.15 -2.19
CA ALA A 397 3.66 15.96 -1.36
C ALA A 397 2.64 16.17 -0.26
N THR A 398 1.89 15.13 0.06
CA THR A 398 1.04 15.06 1.25
C THR A 398 1.65 14.08 2.24
N ILE A 399 1.90 14.55 3.45
CA ILE A 399 2.49 13.77 4.54
C ILE A 399 1.43 13.60 5.62
N THR A 400 0.99 12.37 5.88
CA THR A 400 0.08 12.04 6.99
C THR A 400 0.86 11.37 8.11
N SER A 401 1.01 12.07 9.22
CA SER A 401 1.78 11.63 10.39
C SER A 401 0.86 11.28 11.55
N TYR A 402 1.16 10.17 12.22
CA TYR A 402 0.47 9.71 13.41
C TYR A 402 1.41 9.84 14.61
N PHE A 403 1.18 10.87 15.41
CA PHE A 403 2.01 11.20 16.56
C PHE A 403 1.33 10.82 17.87
N ALA A 404 1.87 9.84 18.59
CA ALA A 404 1.37 9.41 19.89
C ALA A 404 1.64 10.49 20.95
N TYR A 405 0.68 11.38 21.16
CA TYR A 405 0.86 12.60 21.96
C TYR A 405 0.99 12.35 23.46
N GLU A 406 0.49 11.21 23.97
CA GLU A 406 0.67 10.81 25.37
C GLU A 406 2.10 10.31 25.65
N THR A 407 2.72 9.61 24.69
CA THR A 407 4.07 9.04 24.85
C THR A 407 5.17 9.92 24.24
N GLY A 408 4.80 10.88 23.39
CA GLY A 408 5.72 11.76 22.68
C GLY A 408 6.54 11.04 21.61
N LYS A 409 5.91 10.16 20.83
CA LYS A 409 6.56 9.35 19.78
C LYS A 409 5.86 9.50 18.43
N LEU A 410 6.63 9.53 17.35
CA LEU A 410 6.08 9.34 16.01
C LEU A 410 5.88 7.84 15.77
N ILE A 411 4.65 7.44 15.44
CA ILE A 411 4.30 6.03 15.22
C ILE A 411 4.40 5.68 13.74
N LYS A 412 3.89 6.57 12.88
CA LYS A 412 3.80 6.32 11.45
C LYS A 412 3.78 7.62 10.66
N ASN A 413 4.36 7.59 9.47
CA ASN A 413 4.30 8.66 8.50
C ASN A 413 4.01 8.09 7.12
N ILE A 414 3.03 8.63 6.40
CA ILE A 414 2.68 8.23 5.04
C ILE A 414 2.90 9.44 4.14
N ILE A 415 3.86 9.36 3.24
CA ILE A 415 4.20 10.42 2.30
C ILE A 415 3.71 9.97 0.92
N THR A 416 2.81 10.74 0.33
CA THR A 416 2.31 10.49 -1.02
C THR A 416 2.69 11.66 -1.92
N MET A 417 3.25 11.33 -3.09
CA MET A 417 3.64 12.28 -4.13
C MET A 417 3.04 11.82 -5.46
N GLU A 418 2.50 12.75 -6.23
CA GLU A 418 2.14 12.53 -7.64
C GLU A 418 2.85 13.55 -8.52
N PHE A 419 3.53 13.09 -9.56
CA PHE A 419 4.24 13.98 -10.48
C PHE A 419 4.27 13.42 -11.90
N GLN A 420 4.42 14.32 -12.87
CA GLN A 420 4.60 13.96 -14.27
C GLN A 420 6.07 13.64 -14.54
N SER A 421 6.31 12.62 -15.36
CA SER A 421 7.62 12.20 -15.82
C SER A 421 7.53 11.74 -17.28
N THR A 422 8.69 11.50 -17.91
CA THR A 422 8.75 10.78 -19.18
C THR A 422 9.37 9.40 -18.97
N LEU A 423 8.95 8.42 -19.77
CA LEU A 423 9.57 7.10 -19.86
C LEU A 423 9.70 6.70 -21.33
N ALA A 424 10.68 5.84 -21.61
CA ALA A 424 10.82 5.24 -22.93
C ALA A 424 9.60 4.36 -23.26
N ALA A 425 9.09 4.46 -24.48
CA ALA A 425 7.91 3.72 -24.96
C ALA A 425 8.09 2.19 -24.80
N GLU A 426 9.31 1.69 -24.99
CA GLU A 426 9.67 0.27 -24.78
C GLU A 426 9.50 -0.18 -23.33
N THR A 427 9.81 0.68 -22.35
CA THR A 427 9.61 0.38 -20.93
C THR A 427 8.12 0.29 -20.61
N ILE A 428 7.32 1.20 -21.17
CA ILE A 428 5.86 1.20 -21.00
C ILE A 428 5.25 -0.05 -21.63
N ALA A 429 5.65 -0.40 -22.85
CA ALA A 429 5.20 -1.62 -23.51
C ALA A 429 5.54 -2.88 -22.68
N GLY A 430 6.74 -2.95 -22.12
CA GLY A 430 7.16 -4.04 -21.23
C GLY A 430 6.32 -4.13 -19.95
N LEU A 431 5.95 -3.00 -19.35
CA LEU A 431 5.03 -2.97 -18.20
C LEU A 431 3.65 -3.49 -18.57
N GLN A 432 3.09 -3.02 -19.69
CA GLN A 432 1.76 -3.43 -20.17
C GLN A 432 1.71 -4.92 -20.54
N GLN A 433 2.77 -5.46 -21.16
CA GLN A 433 2.86 -6.88 -21.48
C GLN A 433 2.85 -7.76 -20.23
N ARG A 434 3.54 -7.36 -19.15
CA ARG A 434 3.54 -8.12 -17.88
C ARG A 434 2.16 -8.21 -17.24
N VAL A 435 1.34 -7.16 -17.36
CA VAL A 435 -0.06 -7.19 -16.92
C VAL A 435 -0.83 -8.26 -17.70
N ASN A 436 -0.70 -8.28 -19.02
CA ASN A 436 -1.40 -9.24 -19.89
C ASN A 436 -0.97 -10.71 -19.69
N VAL A 437 0.29 -10.97 -19.29
CA VAL A 437 0.76 -12.34 -19.02
C VAL A 437 0.32 -12.83 -17.64
N SER A 438 0.16 -11.94 -16.66
CA SER A 438 -0.35 -12.30 -15.32
C SER A 438 -1.88 -12.46 -15.27
N GLY A 439 -2.60 -11.89 -16.24
CA GLY A 439 -4.02 -12.11 -16.45
C GLY A 439 -4.28 -13.30 -17.37
N GLY A 440 -4.16 -14.53 -16.84
CA GLY A 440 -4.64 -15.71 -17.55
C GLY A 440 -6.11 -15.53 -17.96
N ASN A 441 -6.36 -15.44 -19.27
CA ASN A 441 -7.64 -15.42 -19.97
C ASN A 441 -8.78 -14.64 -19.28
N ILE A 442 -8.75 -13.31 -19.40
CA ILE A 442 -10.00 -12.54 -19.53
C ILE A 442 -10.37 -12.60 -21.02
N PRO A 443 -11.54 -13.13 -21.41
CA PRO A 443 -11.95 -13.16 -22.81
C PRO A 443 -11.91 -11.75 -23.39
N SER A 444 -11.20 -11.62 -24.51
CA SER A 444 -11.12 -10.40 -25.31
C SER A 444 -12.53 -9.86 -25.57
N LEU A 445 -12.83 -8.66 -25.07
CA LEU A 445 -13.96 -7.89 -25.55
C LEU A 445 -13.66 -7.53 -27.02
N MET A 446 -14.30 -8.29 -27.90
CA MET A 446 -14.36 -7.99 -29.33
C MET A 446 -15.04 -6.63 -29.52
N THR A 447 -14.31 -5.72 -30.15
CA THR A 447 -14.87 -4.71 -31.05
C THR A 447 -15.68 -5.43 -32.13
N GLY A 448 -17.01 -5.34 -32.03
CA GLY A 448 -17.93 -5.88 -33.04
C GLY A 448 -19.34 -5.42 -32.71
N GLY A 449 -19.78 -4.36 -33.38
CA GLY A 449 -21.14 -3.87 -33.27
C GLY A 449 -22.10 -4.86 -33.91
N GLU A 450 -23.07 -5.34 -33.13
CA GLU A 450 -24.36 -5.81 -33.62
C GLU A 450 -25.37 -5.74 -32.46
N SER A 451 -26.45 -5.00 -32.69
CA SER A 451 -27.56 -4.82 -31.76
C SER A 451 -28.28 -6.15 -31.52
N TYR A 452 -28.43 -6.53 -30.25
CA TYR A 452 -29.43 -7.51 -29.84
C TYR A 452 -30.45 -6.88 -28.89
N THR A 453 -31.69 -6.92 -29.33
CA THR A 453 -32.92 -6.58 -28.63
C THR A 453 -33.19 -7.54 -27.48
N MET A 454 -33.48 -7.00 -26.29
CA MET A 454 -33.94 -7.78 -25.13
C MET A 454 -35.43 -8.14 -25.30
N PRO A 455 -35.85 -9.40 -25.05
CA PRO A 455 -37.25 -9.77 -25.05
C PRO A 455 -37.95 -9.26 -23.78
N SER A 456 -39.01 -8.48 -23.98
CA SER A 456 -39.97 -8.05 -22.98
C SER A 456 -41.05 -9.10 -22.74
N GLY A 457 -41.45 -9.28 -21.48
CA GLY A 457 -42.78 -9.79 -21.12
C GLY A 457 -42.88 -10.25 -19.66
N PRO A 458 -44.09 -10.29 -19.06
CA PRO A 458 -45.17 -9.30 -19.14
C PRO A 458 -45.58 -8.80 -17.74
N GLY A 459 -46.00 -7.53 -17.65
CA GLY A 459 -46.58 -6.93 -16.45
C GLY A 459 -48.10 -6.80 -16.52
N ILE A 460 -48.76 -6.59 -15.37
CA ILE A 460 -50.16 -6.13 -15.16
C ILE A 460 -50.25 -5.68 -13.68
N TYR A 461 -50.96 -4.65 -13.20
CA TYR A 461 -51.52 -3.36 -13.63
C TYR A 461 -51.90 -2.61 -12.32
N GLY A 462 -51.98 -1.28 -12.33
CA GLY A 462 -52.62 -0.50 -11.25
C GLY A 462 -52.54 1.02 -11.47
N THR A 463 -53.66 1.64 -11.83
CA THR A 463 -53.82 2.97 -12.46
C THR A 463 -54.23 4.12 -11.51
N ALA A 464 -53.60 5.30 -11.71
CA ALA A 464 -54.09 6.72 -11.76
C ALA A 464 -54.84 7.37 -10.55
N PRO A 465 -55.12 8.72 -10.50
CA PRO A 465 -54.79 9.85 -11.42
C PRO A 465 -54.38 11.24 -10.80
N LEU A 466 -53.72 12.06 -11.64
CA LEU A 466 -53.87 13.51 -11.98
C LEU A 466 -53.78 14.69 -10.94
N GLY A 467 -53.00 15.72 -11.32
CA GLY A 467 -53.14 17.13 -10.89
C GLY A 467 -51.96 18.06 -11.29
N PRO A 468 -52.14 19.25 -11.94
CA PRO A 468 -51.08 19.99 -12.68
C PRO A 468 -50.65 21.34 -12.05
N SER A 469 -49.48 21.88 -12.44
CA SER A 469 -49.07 23.31 -12.31
C SER A 469 -47.68 23.50 -12.97
N SER A 470 -47.57 24.07 -14.18
CA SER A 470 -47.41 25.49 -14.58
C SER A 470 -45.98 26.09 -14.41
N TYR A 471 -45.36 26.37 -15.57
CA TYR A 471 -44.23 27.26 -15.94
C TYR A 471 -44.29 28.68 -15.29
N PRO A 472 -43.21 29.54 -15.26
CA PRO A 472 -42.45 29.92 -16.46
C PRO A 472 -40.95 30.38 -16.39
N THR A 473 -40.43 30.42 -17.62
CA THR A 473 -39.29 31.01 -18.37
C THR A 473 -38.36 32.16 -17.89
N SER A 474 -37.21 32.17 -18.59
CA SER A 474 -36.30 33.29 -19.01
C SER A 474 -35.06 33.51 -18.12
N ALA A 475 -33.86 33.86 -18.63
CA ALA A 475 -33.49 34.53 -19.89
C ALA A 475 -32.06 34.18 -20.37
N THR A 476 -31.88 34.28 -21.69
CA THR A 476 -30.63 34.30 -22.45
C THR A 476 -29.91 35.66 -22.31
N PRO A 477 -28.61 35.74 -22.61
CA PRO A 477 -28.18 36.77 -23.55
C PRO A 477 -27.25 36.25 -24.65
N THR A 478 -27.50 36.80 -25.83
CA THR A 478 -26.74 36.75 -27.08
C THR A 478 -25.52 37.69 -27.04
N SER A 479 -24.42 37.30 -27.69
CA SER A 479 -23.60 38.26 -28.44
C SER A 479 -22.80 37.61 -29.59
N SER A 480 -23.13 38.12 -30.77
CA SER A 480 -22.57 38.07 -32.13
C SER A 480 -21.08 37.77 -32.40
N LEU A 481 -20.92 37.01 -33.49
CA LEU A 481 -19.87 37.01 -34.53
C LEU A 481 -19.11 38.34 -34.76
N ALA A 482 -17.80 38.21 -35.02
CA ALA A 482 -17.07 39.00 -36.01
C ALA A 482 -15.82 38.24 -36.53
N THR A 483 -15.69 38.14 -37.84
CA THR A 483 -14.47 37.83 -38.64
C THR A 483 -14.56 38.70 -39.91
N PRO A 484 -13.51 38.91 -40.75
CA PRO A 484 -12.06 38.72 -40.59
C PRO A 484 -11.24 39.97 -40.98
N GLY A 485 -9.96 40.00 -40.64
CA GLY A 485 -8.98 40.98 -41.14
C GLY A 485 -7.79 40.28 -41.79
N SER A 486 -7.62 40.48 -43.10
CA SER A 486 -6.50 40.01 -43.91
C SER A 486 -5.29 40.94 -43.77
N GLY A 487 -4.10 40.36 -43.79
CA GLY A 487 -2.83 41.10 -43.86
C GLY A 487 -1.69 40.13 -44.10
N GLY A 488 -1.30 39.98 -45.37
CA GLY A 488 -0.19 39.11 -45.77
C GLY A 488 1.16 39.76 -45.53
N ILE A 489 2.18 38.95 -45.22
CA ILE A 489 3.59 39.26 -45.50
C ILE A 489 4.29 37.96 -45.94
N THR A 490 4.93 38.09 -47.10
CA THR A 490 5.87 37.18 -47.76
C THR A 490 7.13 36.91 -46.94
N GLY A 491 7.64 35.67 -46.97
CA GLY A 491 8.95 35.35 -46.41
C GLY A 491 9.35 33.90 -46.69
N ILE A 492 9.92 33.66 -47.88
CA ILE A 492 10.53 32.41 -48.31
C ILE A 492 11.79 32.18 -47.46
N GLY A 493 11.86 31.02 -46.80
CA GLY A 493 13.00 30.59 -46.01
C GLY A 493 12.88 29.11 -45.68
N SER A 494 13.11 28.26 -46.68
CA SER A 494 13.19 26.81 -46.54
C SER A 494 14.40 26.43 -45.69
N GLY A 495 14.21 26.35 -44.37
CA GLY A 495 15.07 25.59 -43.47
C GLY A 495 14.37 24.29 -43.14
N MET A 496 14.92 23.15 -43.59
CA MET A 496 14.54 21.84 -43.06
C MET A 496 14.92 21.79 -41.58
N GLY A 497 14.02 22.25 -40.72
CA GLY A 497 14.05 21.91 -39.31
C GLY A 497 13.68 20.44 -39.21
N PHE A 498 14.65 19.58 -38.91
CA PHE A 498 14.35 18.30 -38.29
C PHE A 498 13.67 18.62 -36.96
N ASP A 499 12.34 18.57 -36.97
CA ASP A 499 11.54 18.59 -35.75
C ASP A 499 11.78 17.23 -35.09
N ASP A 500 12.81 17.17 -34.25
CA ASP A 500 13.26 16.03 -33.44
C ASP A 500 12.21 15.76 -32.34
N THR A 501 10.95 15.58 -32.76
CA THR A 501 9.87 15.05 -31.95
C THR A 501 10.14 13.56 -31.79
N ASP A 502 11.08 13.27 -30.90
CA ASP A 502 11.48 11.93 -30.53
C ASP A 502 10.27 11.18 -29.95
N THR A 503 9.62 10.40 -30.82
CA THR A 503 8.46 9.54 -30.51
C THR A 503 8.81 8.44 -29.51
N SER A 504 10.07 8.33 -29.08
CA SER A 504 10.53 7.30 -28.15
C SER A 504 10.15 7.55 -26.69
N GLN A 505 9.76 8.77 -26.29
CA GLN A 505 9.35 9.06 -24.91
C GLN A 505 7.85 9.37 -24.80
N GLN A 506 7.20 8.76 -23.81
CA GLN A 506 5.81 9.06 -23.48
C GLN A 506 5.73 9.72 -22.11
N SER A 507 4.83 10.70 -22.00
CA SER A 507 4.49 11.33 -20.73
C SER A 507 3.68 10.36 -19.87
N ILE A 508 4.08 10.21 -18.61
CA ILE A 508 3.46 9.35 -17.63
C ILE A 508 3.26 10.10 -16.31
N LYS A 509 2.31 9.65 -15.50
CA LYS A 509 2.17 10.09 -14.12
C LYS A 509 2.77 9.04 -13.19
N VAL A 510 3.59 9.44 -12.24
CA VAL A 510 4.12 8.56 -11.19
C VAL A 510 3.41 8.89 -9.88
N ARG A 511 2.88 7.87 -9.21
CA ARG A 511 2.39 7.98 -7.83
C ARG A 511 3.36 7.24 -6.92
N LEU A 512 4.12 7.98 -6.13
CA LEU A 512 5.08 7.46 -5.17
C LEU A 512 4.48 7.52 -3.75
N THR A 513 4.51 6.40 -3.05
CA THR A 513 4.13 6.33 -1.64
C THR A 513 5.31 5.82 -0.81
N VAL A 514 5.59 6.51 0.29
CA VAL A 514 6.61 6.13 1.28
C VAL A 514 5.92 6.01 2.63
N ILE A 515 6.03 4.85 3.25
CA ILE A 515 5.54 4.59 4.60
C ILE A 515 6.74 4.48 5.52
N GLN A 516 6.84 5.37 6.49
CA GLN A 516 7.75 5.27 7.62
C GLN A 516 6.98 4.74 8.83
N GLU A 517 7.42 3.65 9.44
CA GLU A 517 6.78 3.08 10.64
C GLU A 517 7.80 2.89 11.76
N LEU A 518 7.42 3.24 12.99
CA LEU A 518 8.16 2.84 14.18
C LEU A 518 7.93 1.35 14.43
N ILE A 519 8.99 0.54 14.34
CA ILE A 519 8.89 -0.92 14.52
C ILE A 519 9.53 -1.42 15.81
N LYS A 520 10.30 -0.57 16.50
CA LYS A 520 10.92 -0.86 17.80
C LYS A 520 11.13 0.43 18.57
#